data_AF-A0A286ATN4-F1
#
_entry.id   AF-A0A286ATN4-F1
#
_cell.length_a   1.000
_cell.length_b   1.000
_cell.length_c   1.000
_cell.angle_alpha   90.00
_cell.angle_beta   90.00
_cell.angle_gamma   90.00
#
_symmetry.space_group_name_H-M   'P 1'
#
loop_
_entity.id
_entity.type
_entity.pdbx_description
1 polymer ?
#
loop_
_entity_poly.entity_id
_entity_poly.type
_entity_poly.pdbx_seq_one_letter_code
_entity_poly.pdbx_strand_id
1 'polypeptide(L)' 'MKPASKTPRRAPNGVVTNKPIPIRLLPAERAKFEKLAEREQRSLASVCRLVLLRGLADCERTKTLTT' A
#
# COMPACT_ATOMS: atom_id res chain seq x y z
N MET A 1 0.81 -29.59 24.80
CA MET A 1 1.55 -28.69 23.87
C MET A 1 1.28 -29.15 22.45
N LYS A 2 0.80 -28.27 21.56
CA LYS A 2 0.58 -28.59 20.13
C LYS A 2 1.59 -27.76 19.32
N PRO A 3 2.48 -28.35 18.50
CA PRO A 3 3.42 -27.54 17.73
C PRO A 3 2.65 -26.80 16.64
N ALA A 4 2.76 -25.47 16.63
CA ALA A 4 2.26 -24.65 15.54
C ALA A 4 3.03 -25.00 14.26
N SER A 5 2.31 -25.38 13.20
CA SER A 5 2.87 -25.61 11.88
C SER A 5 3.50 -24.31 11.37
N LYS A 6 4.81 -24.34 11.11
CA LYS A 6 5.54 -23.20 10.55
C LYS A 6 5.22 -23.10 9.05
N THR A 7 4.13 -22.41 8.71
CA THR A 7 3.89 -22.00 7.33
C THR A 7 5.09 -21.17 6.85
N PRO A 8 5.69 -21.46 5.68
CA PRO A 8 6.84 -20.71 5.20
C PRO A 8 6.46 -19.22 5.07
N ARG A 9 7.23 -18.36 5.75
CA ARG A 9 7.07 -16.91 5.67
C ARG A 9 7.29 -16.48 4.22
N ARG A 10 6.24 -15.99 3.55
CA ARG A 10 6.29 -15.49 2.17
C ARG A 10 7.04 -14.15 2.02
N ALA A 11 7.56 -13.59 3.10
CA ALA A 11 8.16 -12.26 3.10
C ALA A 11 9.40 -12.22 4.02
N PRO A 12 10.48 -11.53 3.60
CA PRO A 12 11.70 -11.37 4.38
C PRO A 12 11.44 -10.77 5.78
N ASN A 13 12.34 -11.05 6.73
CA ASN A 13 12.30 -10.47 8.07
C ASN A 13 12.28 -8.93 7.98
N GLY A 14 11.28 -8.29 8.57
CA GLY A 14 11.09 -6.83 8.54
C GLY A 14 10.06 -6.33 7.52
N VAL A 15 9.74 -7.11 6.48
CA VAL A 15 8.80 -6.72 5.40
C VAL A 15 7.33 -6.82 5.82
N VAL A 16 7.03 -7.70 6.78
CA VAL A 16 5.71 -7.80 7.44
C VAL A 16 5.82 -7.23 8.84
N THR A 17 6.41 -6.05 8.97
CA THR A 17 6.22 -5.27 10.19
C THR A 17 4.78 -4.74 10.13
N ASN A 18 3.95 -5.09 11.12
CA ASN A 18 2.55 -4.67 11.24
C ASN A 18 2.37 -3.15 11.44
N LYS A 19 3.40 -2.33 11.19
CA LYS A 19 3.39 -0.89 11.41
C LYS A 19 2.94 -0.21 10.12
N PRO A 20 1.73 0.37 10.07
CA PRO A 20 1.29 1.12 8.90
C PRO A 20 2.20 2.34 8.68
N ILE A 21 2.39 2.75 7.42
CA ILE A 21 3.01 4.04 7.09
C ILE A 21 1.88 5.09 7.12
N PRO A 22 1.87 6.02 8.10
CA PRO A 22 0.86 7.08 8.13
C PRO A 22 1.14 8.10 7.03
N ILE A 23 0.18 8.33 6.13
CA ILE A 23 0.27 9.32 5.07
C ILE A 23 -0.75 10.43 5.35
N ARG A 24 -0.33 11.69 5.26
CA ARG A 24 -1.24 12.84 5.32
C ARG A 24 -1.71 13.16 3.91
N LEU A 25 -3.03 13.13 3.71
CA LEU A 25 -3.68 13.53 2.47
C LEU A 25 -4.45 14.82 2.71
N LEU A 26 -4.46 15.70 1.72
CA LEU A 26 -5.39 16.82 1.69
C LEU A 26 -6.83 16.29 1.55
N PRO A 27 -7.85 17.04 2.02
CA PRO A 27 -9.24 16.61 1.93
C PRO A 27 -9.69 16.26 0.51
N ALA A 28 -9.23 17.05 -0.48
CA ALA A 28 -9.53 16.82 -1.89
C ALA A 28 -8.88 15.53 -2.43
N GLU A 29 -7.67 15.20 -2.01
CA GLU A 29 -6.98 13.97 -2.40
C GLU A 29 -7.65 12.76 -1.79
N ARG A 30 -7.99 12.85 -0.49
CA ARG A 30 -8.72 11.80 0.22
C ARG A 30 -10.05 11.47 -0.46
N ALA A 31 -10.83 12.48 -0.84
CA ALA A 31 -12.09 12.27 -1.56
C ALA A 31 -11.89 11.55 -2.91
N LYS A 32 -10.77 11.77 -3.61
CA LYS A 32 -10.44 11.03 -4.85
C LYS A 32 -10.16 9.56 -4.54
N PHE A 33 -9.40 9.27 -3.49
CA PHE A 33 -9.12 7.89 -3.06
C PHE A 33 -10.38 7.15 -2.58
N GLU A 34 -11.28 7.82 -1.88
CA GLU A 34 -12.57 7.26 -1.43
C GLU A 34 -13.44 6.88 -2.63
N LYS A 35 -13.59 7.77 -3.62
CA LYS A 35 -14.32 7.45 -4.87
C LYS A 35 -13.69 6.29 -5.64
N LEU A 36 -12.36 6.21 -5.67
CA LEU A 36 -11.65 5.12 -6.35
C LEU A 36 -11.82 3.79 -5.59
N ALA A 37 -11.84 3.83 -4.26
CA ALA A 37 -12.10 2.67 -3.42
C ALA A 37 -13.52 2.12 -3.60
N GLU A 38 -14.51 2.99 -3.67
CA GLU A 38 -15.90 2.63 -3.99
C GLU A 38 -15.99 1.99 -5.38
N ARG A 39 -15.39 2.61 -6.40
CA ARG A 39 -15.37 2.09 -7.77
C ARG A 39 -14.74 0.70 -7.89
N GLU A 40 -13.62 0.48 -7.21
CA GLU A 40 -12.86 -0.76 -7.27
C GLU A 40 -13.36 -1.84 -6.28
N GLN A 41 -14.36 -1.51 -5.43
CA GLN A 41 -14.86 -2.36 -4.34
C GLN A 41 -13.74 -2.87 -3.42
N ARG A 42 -12.81 -1.98 -3.06
CA ARG A 42 -11.65 -2.31 -2.21
C ARG A 42 -11.56 -1.35 -1.03
N SER A 43 -10.84 -1.77 0.02
CA SER A 43 -10.55 -0.86 1.13
C SER A 43 -9.67 0.30 0.68
N LEU A 44 -9.83 1.46 1.32
CA LEU A 44 -9.03 2.66 1.05
C LEU A 44 -7.53 2.37 1.18
N ALA A 45 -7.12 1.63 2.21
CA ALA A 45 -5.73 1.22 2.39
C ALA A 45 -5.20 0.37 1.22
N SER A 46 -6.02 -0.54 0.69
CA SER A 46 -5.65 -1.35 -0.48
C SER A 46 -5.48 -0.49 -1.73
N VAL A 47 -6.40 0.45 -1.98
CA VAL A 47 -6.31 1.34 -3.14
C VAL A 47 -5.12 2.27 -3.02
N CYS A 48 -4.90 2.90 -1.86
CA CYS A 48 -3.71 3.72 -1.62
C CYS A 48 -2.42 2.93 -1.87
N ARG A 49 -2.35 1.67 -1.44
CA ARG A 49 -1.20 0.81 -1.71
C ARG A 49 -0.98 0.58 -3.21
N LEU A 50 -2.04 0.31 -3.97
CA LEU A 50 -1.93 0.05 -5.42
C LEU A 50 -1.47 1.30 -6.17
N VAL A 51 -2.05 2.46 -5.83
CA VAL A 51 -1.64 3.74 -6.43
C VAL A 51 -0.19 4.07 -6.07
N LEU A 52 0.22 3.85 -4.82
CA LEU A 52 1.60 4.03 -4.39
C LEU A 52 2.57 3.15 -5.18
N LEU A 53 2.26 1.86 -5.36
CA LEU A 53 3.10 0.95 -6.15
C LEU A 53 3.17 1.37 -7.62
N ARG A 54 2.07 1.87 -8.19
CA ARG A 54 2.06 2.41 -9.56
C ARG A 54 2.97 3.64 -9.69
N GLY A 55 2.85 4.59 -8.77
CA GLY A 55 3.69 5.78 -8.74
C GLY A 55 5.17 5.45 -8.52
N LEU A 56 5.47 4.46 -7.67
CA LEU A 56 6.84 4.00 -7.43
C LEU A 56 7.47 3.42 -8.71
N ALA A 57 6.74 2.57 -9.44
CA ALA A 57 7.21 2.03 -10.72
C ALA A 57 7.46 3.13 -11.77
N ASP A 58 6.62 4.17 -11.78
CA ASP A 58 6.83 5.32 -12.67
C ASP A 58 8.06 6.15 -12.27
N CYS A 59 8.28 6.37 -10.97
CA CYS A 59 9.48 7.06 -10.47
C CYS A 59 10.77 6.26 -10.77
N GLU A 60 10.74 4.94 -10.62
CA GLU A 60 11.87 4.06 -10.97
C GLU A 60 12.18 4.13 -12.47
N ARG A 61 11.13 4.19 -13.31
CA ARG A 61 11.26 4.31 -14.77
C ARG A 61 11.83 5.66 -15.19
N THR A 62 11.41 6.76 -14.59
CA THR A 62 11.85 8.12 -14.94
C THR A 62 13.13 8.55 -14.22
N LYS A 63 13.51 7.83 -13.14
CA LYS A 63 14.57 8.20 -12.18
C LYS A 63 14.36 9.56 -11.53
N THR A 64 13.14 10.08 -11.52
CA THR A 64 12.82 11.40 -10.98
C THR A 64 11.56 11.33 -10.13
N LEU A 65 11.61 11.99 -8.97
CA LEU A 65 10.47 12.24 -8.09
C LEU A 65 9.82 13.58 -8.48
N THR A 66 9.33 13.70 -9.71
CA THR A 66 8.72 14.97 -10.15
C THR A 66 7.25 15.02 -9.75
N THR A 67 6.85 16.14 -9.16
CA THR A 67 5.47 16.51 -8.80
C THR A 67 4.71 17.04 -10.01
#